data_AF-A0A8B6XR41-F1
#
_entry.id   AF-A0A8B6XR41-F1
#
_cell.length_a   1.000
_cell.length_b   1.000
_cell.length_c   1.000
_cell.angle_alpha   90.00
_cell.angle_beta   90.00
_cell.angle_gamma   90.00
#
_symmetry.space_group_name_H-M   'P 1'
#
loop_
_entity.id
_entity.type
_entity.pdbx_description
1 polymer ?
#
loop_
_entity_poly.entity_id
_entity_poly.type
_entity_poly.pdbx_seq_one_letter_code
_entity_poly.pdbx_strand_id
1 'polypeptide(L)'
;MVRGKHQWTDSQRNLAVDLVNQGKTYRQVQQETGVPHNTVSDIMKKYNLIETTAAKEGQGRKKKTSKSFDRNLIIQVKKNRFISIRKLAEQAEEKYGIKLSHQTIRNSKKKEVQKHAVKFLEKDPVERRINLKPSDGAQKVWRKAGEAYKLSCVRGTVKYGRGNVMVWGLMAWKGVGKLQYIDTIVDQV
;
A
#
# COMPACT_ATOMS: atom_id res chain seq x y z
N MET A 1 -27.61 -31.00 12.03
CA MET A 1 -26.15 -30.99 11.79
C MET A 1 -25.87 -30.48 10.38
N VAL A 2 -25.29 -29.28 10.24
CA VAL A 2 -24.85 -28.77 8.92
C VAL A 2 -23.54 -29.49 8.58
N ARG A 3 -23.59 -30.54 7.76
CA ARG A 3 -22.36 -31.17 7.25
C ARG A 3 -21.75 -30.20 6.24
N GLY A 4 -20.65 -29.55 6.63
CA GLY A 4 -19.82 -28.77 5.70
C GLY A 4 -19.39 -29.65 4.53
N LYS A 5 -19.27 -29.07 3.33
CA LYS A 5 -18.75 -29.79 2.16
C LYS A 5 -17.33 -30.27 2.46
N HIS A 6 -17.15 -31.58 2.62
CA HIS A 6 -15.82 -32.18 2.76
C HIS A 6 -15.06 -32.00 1.44
N GLN A 7 -13.90 -31.35 1.50
CA GLN A 7 -12.99 -31.24 0.36
C GLN A 7 -11.89 -32.29 0.50
N TRP A 8 -11.76 -33.14 -0.51
CA TRP A 8 -10.68 -34.12 -0.60
C TRP A 8 -9.34 -33.42 -0.78
N THR A 9 -8.28 -33.96 -0.21
CA THR A 9 -6.92 -33.39 -0.35
C THR A 9 -6.46 -33.43 -1.80
N ASP A 10 -5.57 -32.51 -2.20
CA ASP A 10 -5.02 -32.51 -3.55
C ASP A 10 -4.27 -33.82 -3.86
N SER A 11 -3.57 -34.39 -2.87
CA SER A 11 -2.90 -35.69 -2.99
C SER A 11 -3.87 -36.82 -3.30
N GLN A 12 -5.02 -36.90 -2.61
CA GLN A 12 -6.04 -37.91 -2.91
C GLN A 12 -6.66 -37.74 -4.30
N ARG A 13 -6.87 -36.49 -4.74
CA ARG A 13 -7.40 -36.20 -6.07
C ARG A 13 -6.42 -36.56 -7.18
N ASN A 14 -5.13 -36.27 -6.97
CA ASN A 14 -4.07 -36.63 -7.91
C ASN A 14 -3.92 -38.15 -8.01
N LEU A 15 -3.84 -38.83 -6.86
CA LEU A 15 -3.74 -40.28 -6.81
C LEU A 15 -4.95 -40.95 -7.47
N ALA A 16 -6.16 -40.39 -7.31
CA ALA A 16 -7.34 -40.89 -8.02
C ALA A 16 -7.22 -40.77 -9.54
N VAL A 17 -6.68 -39.67 -10.08
CA VAL A 17 -6.46 -39.49 -11.52
C VAL A 17 -5.40 -40.47 -12.03
N ASP A 18 -4.28 -40.61 -11.32
CA ASP A 18 -3.19 -41.51 -11.71
C ASP A 18 -3.65 -42.96 -11.80
N LEU A 19 -4.43 -43.43 -10.82
CA LEU A 19 -4.95 -44.80 -10.79
C LEU A 19 -5.97 -45.06 -11.91
N VAL A 20 -6.79 -44.06 -12.29
CA VAL A 20 -7.70 -44.17 -13.43
C VAL A 20 -6.92 -44.23 -14.74
N ASN A 21 -5.85 -43.44 -14.89
CA ASN A 21 -4.98 -43.48 -16.07
C ASN A 21 -4.23 -44.81 -16.21
N GLN A 22 -3.97 -45.51 -15.09
CA GLN A 22 -3.45 -46.88 -15.07
C GLN A 22 -4.50 -47.95 -15.44
N GLY A 23 -5.76 -47.55 -15.70
CA GLY A 23 -6.83 -48.45 -16.10
C GLY A 23 -7.62 -49.08 -14.94
N LYS A 24 -7.43 -48.63 -13.69
CA LYS A 24 -8.23 -49.14 -12.56
C LYS A 24 -9.67 -48.65 -12.63
N THR A 25 -10.59 -49.49 -12.17
CA THR A 25 -12.01 -49.13 -12.08
C THR A 25 -12.26 -48.15 -10.94
N TYR A 26 -13.29 -47.29 -11.06
CA TYR A 26 -13.61 -46.31 -10.00
C TYR A 26 -13.89 -46.93 -8.63
N ARG A 27 -14.36 -48.18 -8.58
CA ARG A 27 -14.54 -48.93 -7.32
C ARG A 27 -13.20 -49.32 -6.68
N GLN A 28 -12.22 -49.73 -7.48
CA GLN A 28 -10.86 -50.03 -6.99
C GLN A 28 -10.17 -48.76 -6.50
N VAL A 29 -10.31 -47.65 -7.25
CA VAL A 29 -9.79 -46.34 -6.84
C VAL A 29 -10.39 -45.90 -5.51
N GLN A 30 -11.68 -46.15 -5.27
CA GLN A 30 -12.32 -45.87 -3.99
C GLN A 30 -11.69 -46.63 -2.82
N GLN A 31 -11.38 -47.92 -3.00
CA GLN A 31 -10.75 -48.74 -1.96
C GLN A 31 -9.34 -48.24 -1.62
N GLU A 32 -8.59 -47.79 -2.62
CA GLU A 32 -7.20 -47.34 -2.45
C GLU A 32 -7.08 -45.89 -1.94
N THR A 33 -7.95 -44.99 -2.41
CA THR A 33 -7.88 -43.54 -2.06
C THR A 33 -8.76 -43.16 -0.88
N GLY A 34 -9.76 -43.98 -0.55
CA GLY A 34 -10.86 -43.63 0.35
C GLY A 34 -11.87 -42.63 -0.24
N VAL A 35 -11.68 -42.17 -1.49
CA VAL A 35 -12.57 -41.24 -2.17
C VAL A 35 -13.75 -42.02 -2.80
N PRO A 36 -15.02 -41.67 -2.51
CA PRO A 36 -16.17 -42.36 -3.09
C PRO A 36 -16.13 -42.38 -4.63
N HIS A 37 -16.49 -43.51 -5.24
CA HIS A 37 -16.46 -43.70 -6.69
C HIS A 37 -17.23 -42.62 -7.49
N ASN A 38 -18.33 -42.08 -6.94
CA ASN A 38 -19.05 -40.95 -7.54
C ASN A 38 -18.19 -39.68 -7.60
N THR A 39 -17.44 -39.41 -6.54
CA THR A 39 -16.50 -38.29 -6.51
C THR A 39 -15.30 -38.53 -7.41
N VAL A 40 -14.81 -39.78 -7.54
CA VAL A 40 -13.78 -40.13 -8.52
C VAL A 40 -14.27 -39.83 -9.95
N SER A 41 -15.53 -40.17 -10.26
CA SER A 41 -16.15 -39.83 -11.54
C SER A 41 -16.19 -38.31 -11.79
N ASP A 42 -16.60 -37.52 -10.79
CA ASP A 42 -16.63 -36.06 -10.90
C ASP A 42 -15.23 -35.43 -11.03
N ILE A 43 -14.23 -35.99 -10.33
CA ILE A 43 -12.83 -35.60 -10.47
C ILE A 43 -12.37 -35.86 -11.91
N MET A 44 -12.67 -37.02 -12.47
CA MET A 44 -12.25 -37.37 -13.83
C MET A 44 -12.96 -36.54 -14.90
N LYS A 45 -14.26 -36.24 -14.74
CA LYS A 45 -14.98 -35.30 -15.63
C LYS A 45 -14.34 -33.92 -15.64
N LYS A 46 -13.96 -33.40 -14.48
CA LYS A 46 -13.28 -32.11 -14.36
C LYS A 46 -11.88 -32.17 -14.97
N TYR A 47 -11.14 -33.24 -14.72
CA TYR A 47 -9.79 -33.45 -15.27
C TYR A 47 -9.82 -33.52 -16.79
N ASN A 48 -10.76 -34.23 -17.38
CA ASN A 48 -10.91 -34.29 -18.84
C ASN A 48 -11.31 -32.95 -19.49
N LEU A 49 -11.86 -32.01 -18.71
CA LEU A 49 -12.29 -30.70 -19.22
C LEU A 49 -11.20 -29.61 -19.06
N ILE A 50 -10.43 -29.63 -17.96
CA ILE A 50 -9.54 -28.52 -17.56
C ILE A 50 -8.10 -29.02 -17.28
N GLU A 51 -7.86 -30.33 -17.35
CA GLU A 51 -6.58 -31.00 -17.05
C GLU A 51 -6.02 -30.67 -15.65
N THR A 52 -6.90 -30.25 -14.73
CA THR A 52 -6.50 -29.73 -13.41
C THR A 52 -7.31 -30.37 -12.29
N THR A 53 -6.60 -30.97 -11.33
CA THR A 53 -7.15 -31.57 -10.10
C THR A 53 -7.36 -30.56 -8.97
N ALA A 54 -6.62 -29.44 -8.98
CA ALA A 54 -6.63 -28.40 -7.95
C ALA A 54 -8.03 -27.78 -7.75
N ALA A 55 -8.39 -27.45 -6.51
CA ALA A 55 -9.68 -26.85 -6.20
C ALA A 55 -9.82 -25.50 -6.92
N LYS A 56 -10.99 -25.24 -7.51
CA LYS A 56 -11.25 -23.96 -8.16
C LYS A 56 -11.35 -22.88 -7.08
N GLU A 57 -10.64 -21.77 -7.26
CA GLU A 57 -10.81 -20.62 -6.38
C GLU A 57 -12.28 -20.21 -6.33
N GLY A 58 -12.80 -20.03 -5.12
CA GLY A 58 -14.14 -19.51 -4.95
C GLY A 58 -14.25 -18.11 -5.55
N GLN A 59 -15.40 -17.76 -6.13
CA GLN A 59 -15.64 -16.41 -6.66
C GLN A 59 -15.46 -15.30 -5.59
N GLY A 60 -15.56 -15.66 -4.31
CA GLY A 60 -15.52 -14.73 -3.21
C GLY A 60 -16.70 -13.76 -3.23
N ARG A 61 -16.65 -12.76 -2.35
CA ARG A 61 -17.67 -11.71 -2.31
C ARG A 61 -17.47 -10.74 -3.47
N LYS A 62 -18.53 -10.50 -4.24
CA LYS A 62 -18.52 -9.47 -5.30
C LYS A 62 -18.11 -8.12 -4.72
N LYS A 63 -17.18 -7.44 -5.40
CA LYS A 63 -16.72 -6.11 -5.01
C LYS A 63 -17.85 -5.09 -5.20
N LYS A 64 -17.92 -4.10 -4.31
CA LYS A 64 -18.81 -2.94 -4.49
C LYS A 64 -18.36 -2.05 -5.66
N THR A 65 -17.06 -2.05 -5.97
CA THR A 65 -16.49 -1.25 -7.04
C THR A 65 -16.46 -2.01 -8.36
N SER A 66 -16.72 -1.31 -9.45
CA SER A 66 -16.50 -1.80 -10.82
C SER A 66 -15.09 -1.43 -11.30
N LYS A 67 -14.53 -2.20 -12.24
CA LYS A 67 -13.22 -1.91 -12.86
C LYS A 67 -13.18 -0.52 -13.49
N SER A 68 -14.28 -0.08 -14.12
CA SER A 68 -14.37 1.25 -14.74
C SER A 68 -14.34 2.36 -13.69
N PHE A 69 -15.05 2.15 -12.59
CA PHE A 69 -15.06 3.06 -11.45
C PHE A 69 -13.68 3.21 -10.80
N ASP A 70 -12.98 2.09 -10.59
CA ASP A 70 -11.63 2.09 -10.02
C ASP A 70 -10.63 2.85 -10.93
N ARG A 71 -10.74 2.72 -12.26
CA ARG A 71 -9.94 3.51 -13.22
C ARG A 71 -10.24 5.01 -13.13
N ASN A 72 -11.52 5.40 -13.05
CA ASN A 72 -11.90 6.81 -12.92
C ASN A 72 -11.31 7.41 -11.63
N LEU A 73 -11.42 6.68 -10.53
CA LEU A 73 -10.83 7.03 -9.25
C LEU A 73 -9.32 7.28 -9.34
N ILE A 74 -8.59 6.46 -10.11
CA ILE A 74 -7.15 6.66 -10.35
C ILE A 74 -6.91 7.93 -11.17
N ILE A 75 -7.69 8.18 -12.21
CA ILE A 75 -7.59 9.39 -13.04
C ILE A 75 -7.80 10.66 -12.20
N GLN A 76 -8.80 10.68 -11.32
CA GLN A 76 -9.07 11.83 -10.44
C GLN A 76 -7.89 12.13 -9.49
N VAL A 77 -7.27 11.10 -8.92
CA VAL A 77 -6.08 11.27 -8.06
C VAL A 77 -4.87 11.75 -8.86
N LYS A 78 -4.70 11.29 -10.10
CA LYS A 78 -3.61 11.75 -10.96
C LYS A 78 -3.79 13.21 -11.38
N LYS A 79 -5.03 13.65 -11.62
CA LYS A 79 -5.37 15.04 -11.96
C LYS A 79 -5.15 16.00 -10.80
N ASN A 80 -5.54 15.61 -9.58
CA ASN A 80 -5.30 16.41 -8.38
C ASN A 80 -4.80 15.53 -7.24
N ARG A 81 -3.47 15.53 -7.09
CA ARG A 81 -2.77 14.66 -6.14
C ARG A 81 -2.98 15.03 -4.66
N PHE A 82 -3.52 16.21 -4.40
CA PHE A 82 -3.78 16.72 -3.05
C PHE A 82 -5.21 16.44 -2.58
N ILE A 83 -6.05 15.83 -3.43
CA ILE A 83 -7.41 15.46 -3.02
C ILE A 83 -7.37 14.37 -1.94
N SER A 84 -8.09 14.64 -0.85
CA SER A 84 -8.33 13.66 0.22
C SER A 84 -9.18 12.49 -0.25
N ILE A 85 -8.89 11.29 0.27
CA ILE A 85 -9.64 10.07 -0.02
C ILE A 85 -11.11 10.18 0.42
N ARG A 86 -11.41 10.96 1.48
CA ARG A 86 -12.78 11.22 1.93
C ARG A 86 -13.58 12.00 0.88
N LYS A 87 -12.98 13.07 0.36
CA LYS A 87 -13.57 13.88 -0.71
C LYS A 87 -13.84 13.07 -1.99
N LEU A 88 -12.97 12.10 -2.30
CA LEU A 88 -13.19 11.17 -3.41
C LEU A 88 -14.33 10.19 -3.15
N ALA A 89 -14.57 9.81 -1.90
CA ALA A 89 -15.70 8.96 -1.53
C ALA A 89 -17.01 9.70 -1.71
N GLU A 90 -17.07 10.96 -1.25
CA GLU A 90 -18.22 11.84 -1.44
C GLU A 90 -18.52 12.06 -2.93
N GLN A 91 -17.52 12.45 -3.72
CA GLN A 91 -17.66 12.62 -5.18
C GLN A 91 -18.09 11.34 -5.91
N ALA A 92 -17.62 10.19 -5.43
CA ALA A 92 -18.01 8.90 -5.98
C ALA A 92 -19.46 8.54 -5.63
N GLU A 93 -19.91 8.84 -4.42
CA GLU A 93 -21.28 8.62 -3.97
C GLU A 93 -22.26 9.51 -4.74
N GLU A 94 -21.93 10.78 -4.93
CA GLU A 94 -22.73 11.73 -5.72
C GLU A 94 -22.89 11.27 -7.18
N LYS A 95 -21.80 10.80 -7.81
CA LYS A 95 -21.80 10.44 -9.23
C LYS A 95 -22.41 9.07 -9.53
N TYR A 96 -22.24 8.10 -8.64
CA TYR A 96 -22.60 6.70 -8.89
C TYR A 96 -23.68 6.15 -7.93
N GLY A 97 -24.06 6.91 -6.90
CA GLY A 97 -25.03 6.48 -5.89
C GLY A 97 -24.55 5.35 -4.97
N ILE A 98 -23.25 5.03 -4.98
CA ILE A 98 -22.68 3.92 -4.20
C ILE A 98 -21.95 4.49 -2.99
N LYS A 99 -22.52 4.26 -1.80
CA LYS A 99 -21.85 4.57 -0.53
C LYS A 99 -20.63 3.69 -0.31
N LEU A 100 -19.45 4.29 -0.38
CA LEU A 100 -18.16 3.63 -0.17
C LEU A 100 -17.45 4.22 1.05
N SER A 101 -16.83 3.35 1.85
CA SER A 101 -15.91 3.83 2.89
C SER A 101 -14.63 4.35 2.24
N HIS A 102 -14.06 5.42 2.81
CA HIS A 102 -12.74 5.91 2.45
C HIS A 102 -11.68 4.79 2.47
N GLN A 103 -11.83 3.80 3.36
CA GLN A 103 -10.93 2.65 3.43
C GLN A 103 -11.10 1.70 2.23
N THR A 104 -12.30 1.59 1.68
CA THR A 104 -12.55 0.80 0.46
C THR A 104 -11.82 1.41 -0.74
N ILE A 105 -11.84 2.73 -0.88
CA ILE A 105 -11.10 3.46 -1.93
C ILE A 105 -9.59 3.37 -1.70
N ARG A 106 -9.15 3.42 -0.44
CA ARG A 106 -7.73 3.25 -0.10
C ARG A 106 -7.22 1.86 -0.48
N ASN A 107 -8.01 0.83 -0.17
CA ASN A 107 -7.67 -0.55 -0.49
C ASN A 107 -7.67 -0.81 -2.01
N SER A 108 -8.59 -0.20 -2.77
CA SER A 108 -8.59 -0.35 -4.23
C SER A 108 -7.37 0.28 -4.89
N LYS A 109 -6.86 1.40 -4.34
CA LYS A 109 -5.70 2.13 -4.86
C LYS A 109 -4.34 1.70 -4.30
N LYS A 110 -4.29 0.80 -3.31
CA LYS A 110 -3.07 0.45 -2.55
C LYS A 110 -1.92 -0.04 -3.43
N LYS A 111 -2.21 -0.64 -4.59
CA LYS A 111 -1.19 -1.09 -5.57
C LYS A 111 -0.66 0.05 -6.46
N GLU A 112 -1.46 1.09 -6.72
CA GLU A 112 -1.16 2.15 -7.71
C GLU A 112 -0.57 3.43 -7.11
N VAL A 113 -0.87 3.73 -5.84
CA VAL A 113 -0.52 5.03 -5.21
C VAL A 113 0.86 5.01 -4.52
N GLN A 114 1.69 4.00 -4.76
CA GLN A 114 2.98 3.90 -4.10
C GLN A 114 3.97 4.96 -4.61
N LYS A 115 4.48 5.75 -3.64
CA LYS A 115 5.59 6.73 -3.71
C LYS A 115 5.23 8.09 -4.33
N HIS A 116 4.79 9.00 -3.48
CA HIS A 116 4.78 10.43 -3.77
C HIS A 116 5.61 11.16 -2.72
N ALA A 117 6.92 11.27 -2.98
CA ALA A 117 7.77 12.24 -2.30
C ALA A 117 7.51 13.62 -2.93
N VAL A 118 7.15 14.60 -2.10
CA VAL A 118 7.01 15.99 -2.54
C VAL A 118 8.42 16.52 -2.77
N LYS A 119 8.78 16.79 -4.03
CA LYS A 119 10.02 17.52 -4.36
C LYS A 119 9.68 19.00 -4.46
N PHE A 120 10.23 19.79 -3.56
CA PHE A 120 10.32 21.24 -3.70
C PHE A 120 11.67 21.55 -4.36
N LEU A 121 11.66 22.27 -5.47
CA LEU A 121 12.86 22.82 -6.12
C LEU A 121 12.66 24.33 -6.18
N GLU A 122 13.32 25.05 -5.29
CA GLU A 122 13.55 26.50 -5.42
C GLU A 122 15.04 26.70 -5.73
N LYS A 123 15.32 27.47 -6.79
CA LYS A 123 16.66 27.85 -7.24
C LYS A 123 16.66 29.37 -7.44
N ASP A 124 16.83 30.09 -6.34
CA ASP A 124 17.13 31.52 -6.33
C ASP A 124 18.46 31.75 -5.60
N PRO A 125 19.20 32.85 -5.84
CA PRO A 125 20.37 33.21 -5.06
C PRO A 125 19.97 33.38 -3.59
N VAL A 126 20.49 32.51 -2.71
CA VAL A 126 19.88 32.33 -1.38
C VAL A 126 20.60 33.15 -0.31
N GLU A 127 19.90 34.09 0.30
CA GLU A 127 20.21 34.55 1.65
C GLU A 127 19.92 33.40 2.63
N ARG A 128 20.96 32.84 3.25
CA ARG A 128 20.80 31.70 4.16
C ARG A 128 21.13 32.12 5.58
N ARG A 129 20.15 31.95 6.45
CA ARG A 129 20.35 31.90 7.90
C ARG A 129 21.05 30.59 8.26
N ILE A 130 22.24 30.66 8.85
CA ILE A 130 22.94 29.51 9.43
C ILE A 130 22.81 29.60 10.96
N ASN A 131 22.13 28.62 11.56
CA ASN A 131 22.00 28.54 13.01
C ASN A 131 23.29 27.97 13.63
N LEU A 132 23.78 28.59 14.70
CA LEU A 132 24.96 28.11 15.43
C LEU A 132 24.70 26.79 16.19
N LYS A 133 23.43 26.45 16.42
CA LYS A 133 22.98 25.17 16.97
C LYS A 133 22.30 24.31 15.89
N PRO A 134 22.30 22.97 16.05
CA PRO A 134 21.63 22.07 15.12
C PRO A 134 20.17 22.45 14.92
N SER A 135 19.69 22.30 13.68
CA SER A 135 18.33 22.65 13.24
C SER A 135 17.25 22.30 14.26
N ASP A 136 16.35 23.25 14.52
CA ASP A 136 15.14 23.10 15.34
C ASP A 136 14.05 22.27 14.65
N GLY A 137 14.35 21.69 13.48
CA GLY A 137 13.43 20.86 12.71
C GLY A 137 12.98 19.61 13.47
N ALA A 138 11.81 19.10 13.07
CA ALA A 138 11.22 17.91 13.69
C ALA A 138 12.16 16.69 13.59
N GLN A 139 12.60 16.20 14.76
CA GLN A 139 13.44 15.00 14.86
C GLN A 139 12.57 13.75 15.05
N LYS A 140 12.85 12.70 14.28
CA LYS A 140 12.15 11.41 14.40
C LYS A 140 12.83 10.55 15.46
N VAL A 141 12.02 9.98 16.36
CA VAL A 141 12.46 9.05 17.42
C VAL A 141 11.58 7.80 17.34
N TRP A 142 12.20 6.62 17.46
CA TRP A 142 11.47 5.35 17.57
C TRP A 142 11.00 5.15 19.01
N ARG A 143 9.69 4.93 19.21
CA ARG A 143 9.07 4.75 20.54
C ARG A 143 7.82 3.88 20.46
N LYS A 144 7.40 3.27 21.58
CA LYS A 144 6.13 2.54 21.69
C LYS A 144 4.97 3.51 21.92
N ALA A 145 3.74 3.04 21.72
CA ALA A 145 2.53 3.83 21.99
C ALA A 145 2.46 4.22 23.48
N GLY A 146 2.12 5.48 23.78
CA GLY A 146 2.05 6.00 25.15
C GLY A 146 3.35 6.58 25.72
N GLU A 147 4.49 6.33 25.09
CA GLU A 147 5.81 6.80 25.58
C GLU A 147 6.13 8.24 25.16
N ALA A 148 5.11 9.01 24.79
CA ALA A 148 5.31 10.22 24.02
C ALA A 148 6.01 11.35 24.79
N TYR A 149 5.79 11.38 26.10
CA TYR A 149 6.23 12.45 27.00
C TYR A 149 7.42 12.05 27.87
N LYS A 150 8.06 10.90 27.61
CA LYS A 150 9.30 10.52 28.30
C LYS A 150 10.40 11.53 27.93
N LEU A 151 11.21 11.97 28.89
CA LEU A 151 12.30 12.92 28.63
C LEU A 151 13.28 12.43 27.54
N SER A 152 13.48 11.12 27.40
CA SER A 152 14.29 10.55 26.31
C SER A 152 13.66 10.71 24.91
N CYS A 153 12.35 10.98 24.84
CA CYS A 153 11.58 11.17 23.61
C CYS A 153 11.13 12.63 23.39
N VAL A 154 11.49 13.54 24.30
CA VAL A 154 11.11 14.96 24.26
C VAL A 154 12.38 15.79 24.25
N ARG A 155 12.56 16.61 23.21
CA ARG A 155 13.62 17.61 23.17
C ARG A 155 13.06 18.94 23.65
N GLY A 156 13.70 19.57 24.62
CA GLY A 156 13.34 20.91 25.05
C GLY A 156 13.46 21.89 23.87
N THR A 157 12.42 22.69 23.65
CA THR A 157 12.48 23.82 22.73
C THR A 157 13.17 24.98 23.44
N VAL A 158 14.15 25.61 22.78
CA VAL A 158 14.79 26.81 23.31
C VAL A 158 13.95 28.01 22.85
N LYS A 159 13.62 28.93 23.76
CA LYS A 159 13.00 30.20 23.39
C LYS A 159 13.95 31.01 22.49
N TYR A 160 13.38 31.73 21.52
CA TYR A 160 14.04 32.43 20.40
C TYR A 160 15.34 33.21 20.75
N GLY A 161 16.27 33.32 19.79
CA GLY A 161 17.34 34.34 19.83
C GLY A 161 18.80 33.90 20.09
N ARG A 162 19.15 32.61 20.01
CA ARG A 162 20.53 32.14 20.33
C ARG A 162 21.50 32.07 19.14
N GLY A 163 21.60 33.17 18.40
CA GLY A 163 22.70 33.39 17.45
C GLY A 163 22.56 32.62 16.14
N ASN A 164 22.31 33.38 15.09
CA ASN A 164 22.36 32.95 13.71
C ASN A 164 23.33 33.89 12.99
N VAL A 165 24.06 33.34 12.03
CA VAL A 165 24.88 34.14 11.13
C VAL A 165 24.16 34.20 9.80
N MET A 166 23.99 35.41 9.29
CA MET A 166 23.49 35.63 7.95
C MET A 166 24.66 35.58 6.99
N VAL A 167 24.51 34.77 5.95
CA VAL A 167 25.55 34.57 4.96
C VAL A 167 24.96 34.76 3.58
N TRP A 168 25.68 35.54 2.77
CA TRP A 168 25.40 35.70 1.36
C TRP A 168 26.46 34.95 0.55
N GLY A 169 26.02 34.20 -0.47
CA GLY A 169 26.94 33.45 -1.31
C GLY A 169 26.40 33.28 -2.71
N LEU A 170 27.25 33.54 -3.71
CA LEU A 170 26.93 33.28 -5.11
C LEU A 170 27.16 31.79 -5.41
N MET A 171 26.18 31.12 -6.02
CA MET A 171 26.35 29.75 -6.52
C MET A 171 26.10 29.72 -8.02
N ALA A 172 27.12 29.31 -8.79
CA ALA A 172 27.02 29.14 -10.24
C ALA A 172 27.12 27.65 -10.60
N TRP A 173 26.71 27.27 -11.80
CA TRP A 173 26.80 25.88 -12.26
C TRP A 173 28.25 25.35 -12.26
N LYS A 174 29.22 26.27 -12.44
CA LYS A 174 30.67 26.00 -12.50
C LYS A 174 31.30 25.84 -11.10
N GLY A 175 30.57 26.15 -10.02
CA GLY A 175 31.07 26.00 -8.65
C GLY A 175 30.49 27.02 -7.65
N VAL A 176 30.90 26.88 -6.39
CA VAL A 176 30.55 27.79 -5.29
C VAL A 176 31.41 29.07 -5.43
N GLY A 177 30.76 30.23 -5.47
CA GLY A 177 31.40 31.54 -5.49
C GLY A 177 31.77 32.04 -4.09
N LYS A 178 32.23 33.29 -3.99
CA LYS A 178 32.66 33.89 -2.71
C LYS A 178 31.50 33.96 -1.73
N LEU A 179 31.79 33.57 -0.49
CA LEU A 179 30.87 33.61 0.64
C LEU A 179 31.19 34.84 1.50
N GLN A 180 30.18 35.65 1.82
CA GLN A 180 30.30 36.89 2.58
C GLN A 180 29.38 36.86 3.80
N TYR A 181 29.95 37.21 4.95
CA TYR A 181 29.20 37.36 6.19
C TYR A 181 28.43 38.68 6.18
N ILE A 182 27.18 38.65 6.64
CA ILE A 182 26.37 39.83 6.89
C ILE A 182 26.35 40.02 8.41
N ASP A 183 26.92 41.13 8.88
CA ASP A 183 27.09 41.42 10.31
C ASP A 183 25.80 41.91 11.01
N THR A 184 24.69 42.06 10.28
CA THR A 184 23.44 42.58 10.83
C THR A 184 22.52 41.50 11.41
N ILE A 185 22.02 41.75 12.63
CA ILE A 185 20.88 41.06 13.20
C ILE A 185 19.63 41.69 12.57
N VAL A 186 18.87 40.93 11.79
CA VAL A 186 17.60 41.40 11.23
C VAL A 186 16.52 41.29 12.31
N ASP A 187 16.47 42.25 13.24
CA ASP A 187 15.38 42.36 14.25
C ASP A 187 15.03 43.85 14.58
N GLN A 188 15.13 44.77 13.62
CA GLN A 188 14.50 46.11 13.74
C GLN A 188 14.03 46.65 12.38
N VAL A 189 12.77 46.36 12.01
CA VAL A 189 11.73 47.30 11.51
C VAL A 189 10.37 46.72 11.85
#